data_AF-A0A929L6S5-F1
#
_entry.id   AF-A0A929L6S5-F1
#
_cell.length_a   1.000
_cell.length_b   1.000
_cell.length_c   1.000
_cell.angle_alpha   90.00
_cell.angle_beta   90.00
_cell.angle_gamma   90.00
#
_symmetry.space_group_name_H-M   'P 1'
#
loop_
_entity.id
_entity.type
_entity.pdbx_description
1 polymer ?
#
loop_
_entity_poly.entity_id
_entity_poly.type
_entity_poly.pdbx_seq_one_letter_code
_entity_poly.pdbx_strand_id
1 'polypeptide(L)'
;MLTVSNTHHDFLRNLNGQITIMHPSQTDRLRALPYALALRKVALLDLDPVIDVVSCLYSPRGRPATDPRMLIRSLILMYHFQETSIQLWHDRLEY
;
A
#
# COMPACT_ATOMS: atom_id res chain seq x y z
N MET A 1 -14.24 16.69 9.75
CA MET A 1 -13.86 15.29 10.04
C MET A 1 -14.24 14.47 8.81
N LEU A 2 -13.34 14.35 7.84
CA LEU A 2 -13.61 13.58 6.62
C LEU A 2 -12.96 12.20 6.81
N THR A 3 -13.69 11.28 7.42
CA THR A 3 -13.37 9.85 7.32
C THR A 3 -13.72 9.41 5.92
N VAL A 4 -12.80 9.59 4.97
CA VAL A 4 -12.83 8.82 3.73
C VAL A 4 -12.54 7.38 4.16
N SER A 5 -13.57 6.62 4.45
CA SER A 5 -13.47 5.18 4.70
C SER A 5 -13.07 4.51 3.40
N ASN A 6 -11.78 4.49 3.12
CA ASN A 6 -11.21 3.89 1.92
C ASN A 6 -11.25 2.36 2.09
N THR A 7 -12.33 1.72 1.63
CA THR A 7 -12.52 0.27 1.79
C THR A 7 -11.48 -0.51 0.99
N HIS A 8 -11.34 -1.81 1.28
CA HIS A 8 -10.52 -2.70 0.47
C HIS A 8 -11.01 -2.73 -1.00
N HIS A 9 -12.33 -2.65 -1.22
CA HIS A 9 -12.88 -2.54 -2.56
C HIS A 9 -12.44 -1.24 -3.27
N ASP A 10 -12.47 -0.10 -2.57
CA ASP A 10 -12.00 1.17 -3.14
C ASP A 10 -10.50 1.14 -3.42
N PHE A 11 -9.71 0.49 -2.56
CA PHE A 11 -8.30 0.23 -2.80
C PHE A 11 -8.07 -0.57 -4.09
N LEU A 12 -8.77 -1.69 -4.29
CA LEU A 12 -8.65 -2.51 -5.50
C LEU A 12 -9.09 -1.74 -6.75
N ARG A 13 -10.18 -0.97 -6.66
CA ARG A 13 -10.64 -0.12 -7.76
C ARG A 13 -9.56 0.89 -8.16
N ASN A 14 -8.97 1.59 -7.18
CA ASN A 14 -7.91 2.56 -7.42
C ASN A 14 -6.66 1.90 -8.00
N LEU A 15 -6.25 0.75 -7.46
CA LEU A 15 -5.10 -0.01 -7.95
C LEU A 15 -5.26 -0.40 -9.42
N ASN A 16 -6.42 -0.94 -9.79
CA ASN A 16 -6.71 -1.31 -11.17
C ASN A 16 -6.77 -0.08 -12.10
N GLY A 17 -7.37 1.02 -11.62
CA GLY A 17 -7.38 2.30 -12.33
C GLY A 17 -5.97 2.79 -12.65
N GLN A 18 -5.07 2.76 -11.66
CA GLN A 18 -3.66 3.16 -11.83
C GLN A 18 -2.92 2.25 -12.81
N ILE A 19 -3.08 0.93 -12.70
CA ILE A 19 -2.46 -0.04 -13.64
C ILE A 19 -2.92 0.22 -15.09
N THR A 20 -4.18 0.64 -15.28
CA THR A 20 -4.75 0.88 -16.62
C THR A 20 -4.14 2.11 -17.31
N ILE A 21 -3.73 3.12 -16.54
CA ILE A 21 -3.17 4.38 -17.08
C ILE A 21 -1.63 4.39 -17.13
N MET A 22 -0.97 3.37 -16.59
CA MET A 22 0.49 3.25 -16.62
C MET A 22 1.03 3.04 -18.03
N HIS A 23 2.24 3.52 -18.27
CA HIS A 23 2.94 3.27 -19.53
C HIS A 23 3.25 1.77 -19.67
N PRO A 24 3.21 1.17 -20.88
CA PRO A 24 3.45 -0.26 -21.06
C PRO A 24 4.72 -0.81 -20.40
N SER A 25 5.82 -0.06 -20.45
CA SER A 25 7.08 -0.46 -19.78
C SER A 25 6.96 -0.58 -18.25
N GLN A 26 6.11 0.24 -17.62
CA GLN A 26 5.82 0.15 -16.19
C GLN A 26 4.92 -1.06 -15.90
N THR A 27 3.92 -1.29 -16.75
CA THR A 27 3.04 -2.47 -16.65
C THR A 27 3.83 -3.77 -16.81
N ASP A 28 4.79 -3.82 -17.74
CA ASP A 28 5.66 -4.98 -17.93
C ASP A 28 6.58 -5.20 -16.74
N ARG A 29 7.14 -4.13 -16.16
CA ARG A 29 7.90 -4.20 -14.90
C ARG A 29 7.04 -4.73 -13.74
N LEU A 30 5.77 -4.31 -13.65
CA LEU A 30 4.82 -4.81 -12.65
C LEU A 30 4.47 -6.29 -12.85
N ARG A 31 4.48 -6.78 -14.09
CA ARG A 31 4.26 -8.20 -14.43
C ARG A 31 5.47 -9.07 -14.14
N ALA A 32 6.66 -8.49 -13.97
CA ALA A 32 7.85 -9.25 -13.59
C ALA A 32 7.65 -9.92 -12.23
N LEU A 33 8.18 -11.14 -12.07
CA LEU A 33 7.91 -12.04 -10.95
C LEU A 33 7.92 -11.39 -9.55
N PRO A 34 8.95 -10.63 -9.14
CA PRO A 34 8.95 -10.05 -7.79
C PRO A 34 7.82 -9.03 -7.59
N TYR A 35 7.51 -8.20 -8.59
CA TYR A 35 6.45 -7.20 -8.49
C TYR A 35 5.06 -7.80 -8.64
N ALA A 36 4.88 -8.83 -9.47
CA ALA A 36 3.61 -9.52 -9.63
C ALA A 36 3.20 -10.23 -8.32
N LEU A 37 4.16 -10.86 -7.63
CA LEU A 37 3.92 -11.47 -6.32
C LEU A 37 3.61 -10.41 -5.25
N ALA A 38 4.34 -9.29 -5.23
CA ALA A 38 4.09 -8.17 -4.35
C ALA A 38 2.66 -7.62 -4.53
N LEU A 39 2.27 -7.38 -5.78
CA LEU A 39 0.96 -6.85 -6.16
C LEU A 39 -0.15 -7.80 -5.71
N ARG A 40 0.01 -9.10 -5.98
CA ARG A 40 -0.95 -10.13 -5.53
C ARG A 40 -1.10 -10.15 -4.01
N LYS A 41 0.02 -10.06 -3.26
CA LYS A 41 -0.03 -10.02 -1.79
C LYS A 41 -0.84 -8.82 -1.29
N VAL A 42 -0.57 -7.63 -1.82
CA VAL A 42 -1.28 -6.41 -1.40
C VAL A 42 -2.75 -6.45 -1.82
N ALA A 43 -3.07 -6.98 -3.00
CA ALA A 43 -4.44 -7.14 -3.47
C ALA A 43 -5.25 -8.15 -2.64
N LEU A 44 -4.63 -9.18 -2.07
CA LEU A 44 -5.29 -10.13 -1.16
C LEU A 44 -5.38 -9.62 0.29
N LEU A 45 -4.61 -8.60 0.64
CA LEU A 45 -4.54 -8.06 1.99
C LEU A 45 -5.73 -7.13 2.26
N ASP A 46 -6.83 -7.74 2.68
CA ASP A 46 -7.96 -7.03 3.25
C ASP A 46 -7.65 -6.58 4.69
N LEU A 47 -7.68 -5.27 4.89
CA LEU A 47 -7.39 -4.62 6.17
C LEU A 47 -8.63 -3.93 6.76
N ASP A 48 -9.79 -4.05 6.11
CA ASP A 48 -11.03 -3.46 6.62
C ASP A 48 -11.41 -4.04 7.99
N PRO A 49 -11.26 -5.35 8.28
CA PRO A 49 -11.54 -5.87 9.62
C PRO A 49 -10.57 -5.39 10.71
N VAL A 50 -9.36 -5.01 10.32
CA VAL A 50 -8.26 -4.65 11.24
C VAL A 50 -8.29 -3.15 11.60
N ILE A 51 -8.93 -2.32 10.78
CA ILE A 51 -8.88 -0.86 10.95
C ILE A 51 -9.50 -0.41 12.27
N ASP A 52 -10.54 -1.08 12.75
CA ASP A 52 -11.20 -0.72 14.00
C ASP A 52 -10.28 -0.93 15.21
N VAL A 53 -9.44 -1.97 15.15
CA VAL A 53 -8.45 -2.26 16.19
C VAL A 53 -7.26 -1.31 16.10
N VAL A 54 -6.72 -1.14 14.90
CA VAL A 54 -5.46 -0.41 14.70
C VAL A 54 -5.66 1.11 14.77
N SER A 55 -6.82 1.63 14.34
CA SER A 55 -7.10 3.06 14.34
C SER A 55 -7.02 3.68 15.74
N CYS A 56 -7.41 2.92 16.78
CA CYS A 56 -7.32 3.33 18.17
C CYS A 56 -5.87 3.57 18.64
N LEU A 57 -4.89 2.94 17.99
CA LEU A 57 -3.47 3.06 18.33
C LEU A 57 -2.81 4.27 17.65
N TYR A 58 -3.48 4.90 16.69
CA TYR A 58 -2.93 6.06 15.97
C TYR A 58 -3.34 7.35 16.67
N SER A 59 -2.36 8.20 16.94
CA SER A 59 -2.63 9.51 17.55
C SER A 59 -3.58 10.32 16.65
N PRO A 60 -4.61 10.97 17.22
CA PRO A 60 -5.44 11.89 16.47
C PRO A 60 -4.68 13.16 16.04
N ARG A 61 -3.51 13.45 16.66
CA ARG A 61 -2.66 14.63 16.41
C ARG A 61 -1.22 14.22 16.04
N GLY A 62 -0.57 14.94 15.12
CA GLY A 62 0.82 14.64 14.71
C GLY A 62 0.96 13.33 13.93
N ARG A 63 0.07 13.09 12.96
CA ARG A 63 -0.02 11.81 12.23
C ARG A 63 1.17 11.63 11.27
N PRO A 64 1.96 10.55 11.39
CA PRO A 64 2.92 10.17 10.36
C PRO A 64 2.24 9.64 9.09
N ALA A 65 1.02 9.09 9.21
CA ALA A 65 0.22 8.56 8.11
C ALA A 65 -1.28 8.82 8.31
N THR A 66 -1.95 9.30 7.27
CA THR A 66 -3.39 9.61 7.29
C THR A 66 -4.27 8.35 7.30
N ASP A 67 -3.78 7.25 6.73
CA ASP A 67 -4.46 5.94 6.66
C ASP A 67 -3.52 4.82 7.16
N PRO A 68 -3.81 4.22 8.34
CA PRO A 68 -3.04 3.09 8.87
C PRO A 68 -2.93 1.90 7.91
N ARG A 69 -3.95 1.68 7.07
CA ARG A 69 -3.97 0.57 6.11
C ARG A 69 -2.87 0.72 5.05
N MET A 70 -2.62 1.96 4.63
CA MET A 70 -1.54 2.24 3.67
C MET A 70 -0.17 2.02 4.28
N LEU A 71 0.04 2.38 5.56
CA LEU A 71 1.29 2.08 6.24
C LEU A 71 1.52 0.57 6.34
N ILE A 72 0.50 -0.20 6.74
CA ILE A 72 0.59 -1.66 6.83
C ILE A 72 0.92 -2.28 5.46
N ARG A 73 0.25 -1.84 4.38
CA ARG A 73 0.57 -2.31 3.01
C ARG A 73 2.02 -2.00 2.64
N SER A 74 2.52 -0.81 2.97
CA SER A 74 3.92 -0.44 2.73
C SER A 74 4.88 -1.33 3.52
N LEU A 75 4.59 -1.63 4.78
CA LEU A 75 5.40 -2.53 5.61
C LEU A 75 5.45 -3.97 5.04
N ILE A 76 4.33 -4.47 4.55
CA ILE A 76 4.27 -5.78 3.88
C ILE A 76 5.13 -5.79 2.60
N LEU A 77 5.11 -4.69 1.84
CA LEU A 77 5.95 -4.54 0.66
C LEU A 77 7.44 -4.46 1.03
N MET A 78 7.81 -3.67 2.03
CA MET A 78 9.17 -3.62 2.58
C MET A 78 9.67 -5.02 2.93
N TYR A 79 8.89 -5.75 3.73
CA TYR A 79 9.20 -7.13 4.12
C TYR A 79 9.32 -8.05 2.90
N HIS A 80 8.42 -7.92 1.93
CA HIS A 80 8.47 -8.72 0.70
C HIS A 80 9.76 -8.50 -0.10
N PHE A 81 10.26 -7.26 -0.16
CA PHE A 81 11.49 -6.89 -0.83
C PHE A 81 12.74 -7.00 0.06
N GLN A 82 12.59 -7.53 1.27
CA GLN A 82 13.67 -7.64 2.27
C GLN A 82 14.33 -6.30 2.61
N GLU A 83 13.58 -5.20 2.48
CA GLU A 83 14.03 -3.87 2.86
C GLU A 83 13.66 -3.62 4.33
N THR A 84 14.66 -3.28 5.15
CA THR A 84 14.48 -3.03 6.59
C THR A 84 14.72 -1.56 6.95
N SER A 85 15.34 -0.79 6.05
CA SER A 85 15.53 0.64 6.20
C SER A 85 14.37 1.41 5.60
N ILE A 86 13.67 2.19 6.44
CA ILE A 86 12.60 3.09 5.99
C ILE A 86 13.16 4.13 5.00
N GLN A 87 14.39 4.61 5.22
CA GLN A 87 15.03 5.58 4.33
C GLN A 87 15.28 4.99 2.95
N LEU A 88 15.88 3.80 2.87
CA LEU A 88 16.14 3.15 1.58
C LEU A 88 14.84 2.78 0.87
N TRP A 89 13.82 2.39 1.63
CA TRP A 89 12.48 2.15 1.09
C TRP A 89 11.87 3.42 0.49
N HIS A 90 11.97 4.55 1.19
CA HIS A 90 11.53 5.84 0.71
C HIS A 90 12.26 6.24 -0.58
N ASP A 91 13.58 6.19 -0.57
CA ASP A 91 14.41 6.55 -1.72
C ASP A 91 14.08 5.65 -2.93
N ARG A 92 13.76 4.37 -2.71
CA ARG A 92 13.33 3.46 -3.78
C ARG A 92 11.98 3.82 -4.40
N LEU A 93 11.09 4.49 -3.66
CA LEU A 93 9.75 4.87 -4.13
C LEU A 93 9.73 6.22 -4.85
N GLU A 94 10.75 7.07 -4.67
CA GLU A 94 10.85 8.38 -5.33
C GLU A 94 11.44 8.33 -6.76
N TYR A 95 11.85 7.15 -7.24
CA TYR A 95 12.38 6.90 -8.59
C TYR A 95 11.51 5.93 -9.40
#